data_AF-A0A146FJZ2-F1
#
_entry.id   AF-A0A146FJZ2-F1
#
_cell.length_a   1.000
_cell.length_b   1.000
_cell.length_c   1.000
_cell.angle_alpha   90.00
_cell.angle_beta   90.00
_cell.angle_gamma   90.00
#
_symmetry.space_group_name_H-M   'P 1'
#
loop_
_entity.id
_entity.type
_entity.pdbx_description
1 polymer ?
#
loop_
_entity_poly.entity_id
_entity_poly.type
_entity_poly.pdbx_seq_one_letter_code
_entity_poly.pdbx_strand_id
1 'polypeptide(L)'
;MALESDNIEGRIYVEGSQNVEKAPKGLVAPKYMGTIRDQRDMSALGRVQVLRPGSNTEIAEEIKDASETLPKAMMSAVGVNGILGFIMIVTLCFTLGDVNNILQSPTGFPFIQIFYNTTRSYAAANTMAAILVITLTASTITEVATASRQLWSFARDQGLPFSSFFAYVTPGWNIPLNSVLVSLVVTALLSLINIGSNLALNAVISLTITSLMSAYILSIGCVLLKRLRGEKLPPRRWSLGRFGMGINIASLAFLFPIFVFSFFPLTKTVDAHSMNWSVVMYLPMVGFASVYYYFWGRYQFIAPVALVKRDIDLNDM
;
A
#
# COMPACT_ATOMS: atom_id res chain seq x y z
N MET A 1 -43.87 -15.60 -46.65
CA MET A 1 -45.07 -14.92 -47.15
C MET A 1 -45.94 -14.71 -45.91
N ALA A 2 -45.75 -13.60 -45.18
CA ALA A 2 -46.44 -12.30 -45.37
C ALA A 2 -47.83 -12.33 -44.69
N LEU A 3 -48.33 -11.39 -43.86
CA LEU A 3 -47.94 -10.13 -43.15
C LEU A 3 -49.01 -9.93 -42.01
N GLU A 4 -49.01 -9.00 -41.04
CA GLU A 4 -48.03 -8.20 -40.25
C GLU A 4 -48.84 -7.34 -39.23
N SER A 5 -48.20 -6.67 -38.24
CA SER A 5 -48.77 -5.63 -37.31
C SER A 5 -49.92 -6.06 -36.33
N ASP A 6 -50.27 -5.37 -35.22
CA ASP A 6 -49.57 -4.39 -34.37
C ASP A 6 -50.21 -4.33 -32.95
N ASN A 7 -49.36 -4.20 -31.91
CA ASN A 7 -49.44 -3.22 -30.79
C ASN A 7 -50.64 -3.15 -29.78
N ILE A 8 -50.43 -2.33 -28.73
CA ILE A 8 -51.35 -1.73 -27.71
C ILE A 8 -51.19 -2.21 -26.25
N GLU A 9 -50.44 -1.36 -25.51
CA GLU A 9 -50.65 -0.84 -24.14
C GLU A 9 -51.19 -1.72 -22.98
N GLY A 10 -50.37 -1.81 -21.92
CA GLY A 10 -50.83 -1.94 -20.53
C GLY A 10 -50.34 -0.76 -19.67
N ARG A 11 -51.18 0.25 -19.46
CA ARG A 11 -50.87 1.42 -18.61
C ARG A 11 -51.13 1.12 -17.13
N ILE A 12 -50.24 1.53 -16.22
CA ILE A 12 -50.59 1.84 -14.82
C ILE A 12 -49.91 3.16 -14.40
N TYR A 13 -50.74 4.20 -14.37
CA TYR A 13 -50.75 5.44 -13.59
C TYR A 13 -49.45 6.04 -13.01
N VAL A 14 -49.18 7.28 -13.44
CA VAL A 14 -48.50 8.31 -12.64
C VAL A 14 -49.59 9.22 -12.07
N GLU A 15 -49.66 9.34 -10.75
CA GLU A 15 -50.37 10.42 -10.07
C GLU A 15 -49.54 10.82 -8.85
N GLY A 16 -49.40 12.13 -8.60
CA GLY A 16 -48.49 12.60 -7.57
C GLY A 16 -49.05 13.82 -6.84
N SER A 17 -48.80 13.89 -5.53
CA SER A 17 -48.70 15.16 -4.83
C SER A 17 -47.70 15.08 -3.67
N GLN A 18 -46.73 15.98 -3.74
CA GLN A 18 -46.07 16.68 -2.63
C GLN A 18 -45.95 16.00 -1.26
N ASN A 19 -44.76 15.45 -1.00
CA ASN A 19 -44.03 15.73 0.25
C ASN A 19 -42.52 15.73 -0.04
N VAL A 20 -41.98 16.91 -0.34
CA VAL A 20 -40.55 17.12 -0.63
C VAL A 20 -39.83 17.38 0.70
N GLU A 21 -39.52 16.31 1.43
CA GLU A 21 -38.61 16.39 2.58
C GLU A 21 -37.18 16.05 2.12
N LYS A 22 -36.27 17.04 2.20
CA LYS A 22 -34.89 16.91 1.72
C LYS A 22 -34.03 16.12 2.71
N ALA A 23 -33.64 14.90 2.35
CA ALA A 23 -32.52 14.19 2.97
C ALA A 23 -31.26 14.24 2.05
N PRO A 24 -30.07 14.64 2.54
CA PRO A 24 -28.92 14.92 1.68
C PRO A 24 -27.89 13.78 1.57
N LYS A 25 -27.15 13.78 0.45
CA LYS A 25 -25.95 12.99 0.08
C LYS A 25 -26.19 11.51 -0.28
N GLY A 26 -25.81 11.11 -1.50
CA GLY A 26 -25.41 9.72 -1.79
C GLY A 26 -25.66 9.18 -3.19
N LEU A 27 -26.71 9.60 -3.90
CA LEU A 27 -27.07 8.96 -5.17
C LEU A 27 -26.29 9.51 -6.38
N VAL A 28 -25.58 8.60 -7.04
CA VAL A 28 -24.89 8.80 -8.32
C VAL A 28 -25.92 9.06 -9.43
N ALA A 29 -25.62 9.96 -10.36
CA ALA A 29 -26.54 10.37 -11.41
C ALA A 29 -26.95 9.20 -12.35
N PRO A 30 -28.18 9.19 -12.91
CA PRO A 30 -28.71 8.06 -13.71
C PRO A 30 -27.87 7.65 -14.92
N LYS A 31 -27.00 8.53 -15.43
CA LYS A 31 -26.11 8.29 -16.58
C LYS A 31 -25.09 7.16 -16.36
N TYR A 32 -24.90 6.71 -15.12
CA TYR A 32 -23.96 5.65 -14.76
C TYR A 32 -24.63 4.30 -14.44
N MET A 33 -25.96 4.20 -14.57
CA MET A 33 -26.63 2.89 -14.57
C MET A 33 -26.43 2.22 -15.93
N GLY A 34 -25.70 1.11 -15.93
CA GLY A 34 -25.55 0.24 -17.10
C GLY A 34 -26.88 -0.33 -17.61
N THR A 35 -26.81 -0.95 -18.77
CA THR A 35 -27.94 -1.56 -19.49
C THR A 35 -28.71 -2.57 -18.62
N ILE A 36 -29.99 -2.82 -18.92
CA ILE A 36 -30.82 -3.80 -18.18
C ILE A 36 -30.18 -5.20 -18.10
N ARG A 37 -29.35 -5.57 -19.08
CA ARG A 37 -28.56 -6.81 -19.06
C ARG A 37 -27.45 -6.78 -18.00
N ASP A 38 -26.72 -5.67 -17.90
CA ASP A 38 -25.68 -5.46 -16.88
C ASP A 38 -26.28 -5.47 -15.46
N GLN A 39 -27.50 -4.91 -15.29
CA GLN A 39 -28.23 -4.94 -14.03
C GLN A 39 -28.61 -6.36 -13.59
N ARG A 40 -28.78 -7.27 -14.57
CA ARG A 40 -29.06 -8.69 -14.33
C ARG A 40 -27.79 -9.46 -13.95
N ASP A 41 -26.66 -9.22 -14.60
CA ASP A 41 -25.37 -9.79 -14.18
C ASP A 41 -24.93 -9.25 -12.80
N MET A 42 -25.19 -7.98 -12.50
CA MET A 42 -25.04 -7.39 -11.17
C MET A 42 -25.91 -8.06 -10.09
N SER A 43 -27.00 -8.74 -10.46
CA SER A 43 -27.83 -9.52 -9.52
C SER A 43 -27.27 -10.91 -9.25
N ALA A 44 -26.57 -11.52 -10.22
CA ALA A 44 -25.97 -12.85 -10.09
C ALA A 44 -24.58 -12.82 -9.42
N LEU A 45 -23.80 -11.76 -9.62
CA LEU A 45 -22.45 -11.59 -9.04
C LEU A 45 -22.43 -10.84 -7.70
N GLY A 46 -23.61 -10.41 -7.22
CA GLY A 46 -23.75 -9.60 -6.02
C GLY A 46 -23.40 -8.12 -6.27
N ARG A 47 -24.28 -7.21 -5.83
CA ARG A 47 -24.18 -5.75 -6.01
C ARG A 47 -23.08 -5.08 -5.15
N VAL A 48 -21.88 -5.65 -5.12
CA VAL A 48 -20.84 -5.30 -4.12
C VAL A 48 -19.46 -5.03 -4.73
N GLN A 49 -19.41 -4.70 -6.03
CA GLN A 49 -18.17 -4.33 -6.73
C GLN A 49 -18.00 -2.81 -6.96
N VAL A 50 -19.02 -2.00 -6.67
CA VAL A 50 -18.97 -0.52 -6.80
C VAL A 50 -18.92 0.20 -5.44
N LEU A 51 -19.25 -0.50 -4.34
CA LEU A 51 -19.28 0.03 -2.98
C LEU A 51 -18.73 -1.01 -1.98
N ARG A 52 -17.45 -0.91 -1.63
CA ARG A 52 -16.89 -1.56 -0.44
C ARG A 52 -15.88 -0.64 0.26
N PRO A 53 -16.15 -0.20 1.50
CA PRO A 53 -15.13 0.40 2.34
C PRO A 53 -14.34 -0.69 3.09
N GLY A 54 -13.05 -0.85 2.76
CA GLY A 54 -12.03 -0.56 3.76
C GLY A 54 -10.95 -1.61 4.12
N SER A 55 -9.73 -1.05 4.27
CA SER A 55 -8.49 -1.54 4.90
C SER A 55 -7.63 -2.62 4.20
N ASN A 56 -6.39 -2.21 3.93
CA ASN A 56 -5.19 -3.00 3.61
C ASN A 56 -5.20 -3.73 2.26
N THR A 57 -6.12 -3.35 1.38
CA THR A 57 -6.36 -3.99 0.09
C THR A 57 -6.41 -2.96 -1.05
N GLU A 58 -5.47 -2.02 -1.18
CA GLU A 58 -5.64 -0.95 -2.19
C GLU A 58 -5.67 -1.48 -3.64
N ILE A 59 -4.75 -2.40 -3.97
CA ILE A 59 -4.81 -3.13 -5.25
C ILE A 59 -5.80 -4.31 -5.14
N ALA A 60 -6.10 -4.81 -3.94
CA ALA A 60 -7.06 -5.89 -3.74
C ALA A 60 -8.55 -5.46 -3.74
N GLU A 61 -8.84 -4.15 -3.70
CA GLU A 61 -10.12 -3.54 -4.07
C GLU A 61 -10.28 -3.56 -5.61
N GLU A 62 -9.18 -3.53 -6.36
CA GLU A 62 -9.13 -3.60 -7.84
C GLU A 62 -9.01 -5.05 -8.39
N ILE A 63 -8.49 -6.00 -7.60
CA ILE A 63 -8.28 -7.41 -8.03
C ILE A 63 -9.55 -8.25 -7.86
N LYS A 64 -9.97 -8.89 -8.96
CA LYS A 64 -11.00 -9.95 -8.93
C LYS A 64 -10.54 -11.16 -8.09
N ASP A 65 -11.40 -11.60 -7.17
CA ASP A 65 -11.16 -12.72 -6.25
C ASP A 65 -9.88 -12.58 -5.39
N ALA A 66 -9.61 -11.36 -4.90
CA ALA A 66 -8.43 -11.00 -4.10
C ALA A 66 -8.08 -11.99 -2.96
N SER A 67 -9.08 -12.58 -2.28
CA SER A 67 -8.89 -13.57 -1.21
C SER A 67 -8.16 -14.86 -1.61
N GLU A 68 -7.95 -15.09 -2.90
CA GLU A 68 -7.18 -16.21 -3.46
C GLU A 68 -6.08 -15.74 -4.41
N THR A 69 -6.36 -14.75 -5.26
CA THR A 69 -5.39 -14.19 -6.22
C THR A 69 -4.23 -13.50 -5.53
N LEU A 70 -4.49 -12.66 -4.51
CA LEU A 70 -3.45 -11.87 -3.85
C LEU A 70 -2.39 -12.76 -3.15
N PRO A 71 -2.74 -13.76 -2.30
CA PRO A 71 -1.73 -14.61 -1.70
C PRO A 71 -0.88 -15.39 -2.72
N LYS A 72 -1.50 -15.88 -3.81
CA LYS A 72 -0.79 -16.57 -4.89
C LYS A 72 0.22 -15.64 -5.59
N ALA A 73 -0.19 -14.40 -5.89
CA ALA A 73 0.68 -13.39 -6.50
C ALA A 73 1.83 -12.96 -5.57
N MET A 74 1.59 -12.83 -4.27
CA MET A 74 2.66 -12.53 -3.30
C MET A 74 3.69 -13.66 -3.22
N MET A 75 3.24 -14.92 -3.19
CA MET A 75 4.13 -16.09 -3.15
C MET A 75 4.95 -16.24 -4.44
N SER A 76 4.35 -16.03 -5.62
CA SER A 76 5.09 -16.07 -6.89
C SER A 76 6.07 -14.91 -7.02
N ALA A 77 5.69 -13.69 -6.60
CA ALA A 77 6.59 -12.54 -6.57
C ALA A 77 7.81 -12.77 -5.68
N VAL A 78 7.63 -13.33 -4.48
CA VAL A 78 8.77 -13.69 -3.59
C VAL A 78 9.65 -14.75 -4.23
N GLY A 79 9.07 -15.79 -4.85
CA GLY A 79 9.83 -16.83 -5.55
C GLY A 79 10.67 -16.28 -6.72
N VAL A 80 10.08 -15.48 -7.59
CA VAL A 80 10.76 -14.87 -8.74
C VAL A 80 11.85 -13.90 -8.30
N ASN A 81 11.57 -13.00 -7.36
CA ASN A 81 12.57 -12.06 -6.83
C ASN A 81 13.71 -12.79 -6.09
N GLY A 82 13.42 -13.87 -5.37
CA GLY A 82 14.43 -14.70 -4.72
C GLY A 82 15.38 -15.36 -5.72
N ILE A 83 14.85 -15.95 -6.79
CA ILE A 83 15.66 -16.59 -7.85
C ILE A 83 16.49 -15.55 -8.61
N LEU A 84 15.89 -14.45 -9.05
CA LEU A 84 16.59 -13.38 -9.77
C LEU A 84 17.64 -12.70 -8.89
N GLY A 85 17.33 -12.44 -7.62
CA GLY A 85 18.26 -11.89 -6.64
C GLY A 85 19.44 -12.82 -6.38
N PHE A 86 19.21 -14.13 -6.27
CA PHE A 86 20.28 -15.12 -6.12
C PHE A 86 21.20 -15.15 -7.36
N ILE A 87 20.63 -15.21 -8.58
CA ILE A 87 21.41 -15.16 -9.83
C ILE A 87 22.23 -13.87 -9.92
N MET A 88 21.64 -12.73 -9.53
CA MET A 88 22.30 -11.43 -9.52
C MET A 88 23.47 -11.40 -8.52
N ILE A 89 23.28 -11.86 -7.28
CA ILE A 89 24.35 -11.94 -6.26
C ILE A 89 25.48 -12.86 -6.72
N VAL A 90 25.17 -14.05 -7.24
CA VAL A 90 26.17 -14.99 -7.77
C VAL A 90 26.97 -14.34 -8.91
N THR A 91 26.28 -13.69 -9.85
CA THR A 91 26.92 -12.96 -10.96
C THR A 91 27.85 -11.88 -10.43
N LEU A 92 27.38 -11.04 -9.50
CA LEU A 92 28.19 -10.01 -8.86
C LEU A 92 29.45 -10.59 -8.21
N CYS A 93 29.34 -11.68 -7.43
CA CYS A 93 30.48 -12.31 -6.79
C CYS A 93 31.57 -12.76 -7.78
N PHE A 94 31.22 -13.09 -9.03
CA PHE A 94 32.18 -13.43 -10.08
C PHE A 94 32.66 -12.23 -10.93
N THR A 95 31.90 -11.13 -11.01
CA THR A 95 32.24 -9.99 -11.89
C THR A 95 32.68 -8.71 -11.15
N LEU A 96 32.62 -8.66 -9.82
CA LEU A 96 32.93 -7.49 -9.00
C LEU A 96 34.34 -6.93 -9.28
N GLY A 97 35.37 -7.77 -9.20
CA GLY A 97 36.76 -7.34 -9.17
C GLY A 97 37.18 -6.82 -7.79
N ASP A 98 38.04 -5.80 -7.74
CA ASP A 98 38.54 -5.22 -6.48
C ASP A 98 37.48 -4.34 -5.79
N VAL A 99 37.07 -4.78 -4.60
CA VAL A 99 36.13 -4.09 -3.71
C VAL A 99 36.60 -2.66 -3.38
N ASN A 100 37.90 -2.46 -3.14
CA ASN A 100 38.43 -1.17 -2.72
C ASN A 100 38.31 -0.13 -3.85
N ASN A 101 38.61 -0.55 -5.08
CA ASN A 101 38.47 0.29 -6.27
C ASN A 101 37.00 0.71 -6.49
N ILE A 102 36.05 -0.19 -6.23
CA ILE A 102 34.61 0.09 -6.33
C ILE A 102 34.14 1.05 -5.24
N LEU A 103 34.53 0.83 -3.98
CA LEU A 103 34.15 1.70 -2.86
C LEU A 103 34.77 3.11 -2.94
N GLN A 104 35.93 3.23 -3.59
CA GLN A 104 36.62 4.51 -3.84
C GLN A 104 36.34 5.08 -5.24
N SER A 105 35.39 4.50 -6.00
CA SER A 105 35.14 4.94 -7.38
C SER A 105 34.67 6.40 -7.42
N PRO A 106 35.27 7.25 -8.28
CA PRO A 106 34.89 8.66 -8.42
C PRO A 106 33.47 8.85 -8.99
N THR A 107 32.81 7.77 -9.42
CA THR A 107 31.39 7.77 -9.80
C THR A 107 30.45 8.03 -8.61
N GLY A 108 30.90 7.81 -7.37
CA GLY A 108 30.07 7.89 -6.16
C GLY A 108 29.04 6.76 -6.01
N PHE A 109 28.88 5.91 -7.03
CA PHE A 109 27.86 4.87 -7.11
C PHE A 109 28.48 3.52 -7.51
N PRO A 110 28.75 2.62 -6.55
CA PRO A 110 29.41 1.33 -6.76
C PRO A 110 28.92 0.51 -7.95
N PHE A 111 27.60 0.50 -8.22
CA PHE A 111 27.01 -0.29 -9.32
C PHE A 111 27.49 0.16 -10.71
N ILE A 112 27.82 1.45 -10.90
CA ILE A 112 28.32 1.97 -12.17
C ILE A 112 29.73 1.41 -12.44
N GLN A 113 30.58 1.41 -11.41
CA GLN A 113 31.92 0.81 -11.49
C GLN A 113 31.85 -0.69 -11.77
N ILE A 114 30.91 -1.41 -11.14
CA ILE A 114 30.72 -2.86 -11.38
C ILE A 114 30.32 -3.15 -12.83
N PHE A 115 29.42 -2.35 -13.42
CA PHE A 115 29.07 -2.48 -14.84
C PHE A 115 30.27 -2.22 -15.75
N TYR A 116 31.12 -1.25 -15.43
CA TYR A 116 32.36 -1.01 -16.16
C TYR A 116 33.36 -2.18 -16.00
N ASN A 117 33.58 -2.68 -14.78
CA ASN A 117 34.47 -3.82 -14.52
C ASN A 117 34.03 -5.07 -15.30
N THR A 118 32.72 -5.31 -15.39
CA THR A 118 32.12 -6.45 -16.11
C THR A 118 32.20 -6.28 -17.64
N THR A 119 31.84 -5.11 -18.17
CA THR A 119 31.72 -4.89 -19.63
C THR A 119 33.01 -4.41 -20.30
N ARG A 120 33.92 -3.82 -19.53
CA ARG A 120 35.15 -3.12 -19.98
C ARG A 120 34.91 -2.06 -21.06
N SER A 121 33.68 -1.54 -21.17
CA SER A 121 33.26 -0.60 -22.19
C SER A 121 32.38 0.48 -21.59
N TYR A 122 32.80 1.75 -21.72
CA TYR A 122 32.04 2.89 -21.23
C TYR A 122 30.65 2.99 -21.88
N ALA A 123 30.51 2.65 -23.16
CA ALA A 123 29.22 2.67 -23.85
C ALA A 123 28.25 1.63 -23.28
N ALA A 124 28.73 0.42 -23.00
CA ALA A 124 27.90 -0.64 -22.41
C ALA A 124 27.53 -0.32 -20.95
N ALA A 125 28.50 0.10 -20.14
CA ALA A 125 28.27 0.49 -18.74
C ALA A 125 27.28 1.65 -18.61
N ASN A 126 27.41 2.70 -19.43
CA ASN A 126 26.49 3.83 -19.46
C ASN A 126 25.08 3.42 -19.91
N THR A 127 24.96 2.50 -20.87
CA THR A 127 23.65 1.99 -21.32
C THR A 127 22.96 1.19 -20.21
N MET A 128 23.68 0.32 -19.50
CA MET A 128 23.15 -0.43 -18.35
C MET A 128 22.76 0.49 -17.19
N ALA A 129 23.58 1.51 -16.90
CA ALA A 129 23.26 2.51 -15.88
C ALA A 129 22.01 3.34 -16.26
N ALA A 130 21.86 3.74 -17.52
CA ALA A 130 20.68 4.46 -17.99
C ALA A 130 19.39 3.65 -17.85
N ILE A 131 19.43 2.33 -18.15
CA ILE A 131 18.30 1.42 -17.93
C ILE A 131 17.91 1.40 -16.43
N LEU A 132 18.88 1.29 -15.51
CA LEU A 132 18.59 1.36 -14.08
C LEU A 132 17.97 2.70 -13.67
N VAL A 133 18.50 3.83 -14.15
CA VAL A 133 17.96 5.17 -13.82
C VAL A 133 16.49 5.31 -14.29
N ILE A 134 16.17 4.81 -15.49
CA ILE A 134 14.79 4.79 -16.00
C ILE A 134 13.89 3.93 -15.11
N THR A 135 14.34 2.73 -14.73
CA THR A 135 13.58 1.83 -13.85
C THR A 135 13.36 2.41 -12.44
N LEU A 136 14.39 3.03 -11.84
CA LEU A 136 14.30 3.70 -10.54
C LEU A 136 13.36 4.92 -10.59
N THR A 137 13.36 5.67 -11.70
CA THR A 137 12.43 6.79 -11.91
C THR A 137 10.98 6.29 -11.98
N ALA A 138 10.72 5.22 -12.74
CA ALA A 138 9.41 4.58 -12.81
C ALA A 138 8.94 4.02 -11.45
N SER A 139 9.85 3.42 -10.69
CA SER A 139 9.59 2.95 -9.32
C SER A 139 9.19 4.12 -8.40
N THR A 140 9.89 5.25 -8.48
CA THR A 140 9.61 6.44 -7.66
C THR A 140 8.21 7.00 -7.93
N ILE A 141 7.77 7.02 -9.20
CA ILE A 141 6.41 7.42 -9.58
C ILE A 141 5.37 6.47 -8.98
N THR A 142 5.65 5.16 -8.99
CA THR A 142 4.77 4.13 -8.42
C THR A 142 4.65 4.23 -6.89
N GLU A 143 5.75 4.55 -6.20
CA GLU A 143 5.75 4.79 -4.75
C GLU A 143 4.93 6.02 -4.38
N VAL A 144 5.08 7.16 -5.09
CA VAL A 144 4.25 8.36 -4.84
C VAL A 144 2.77 8.08 -5.10
N ALA A 145 2.44 7.34 -6.16
CA ALA A 145 1.07 6.91 -6.43
C ALA A 145 0.52 6.04 -5.29
N THR A 146 1.31 5.08 -4.79
CA THR A 146 0.93 4.19 -3.68
C THR A 146 0.73 4.98 -2.37
N ALA A 147 1.69 5.84 -1.99
CA ALA A 147 1.57 6.69 -0.81
C ALA A 147 0.34 7.61 -0.85
N SER A 148 -0.01 8.13 -2.03
CA SER A 148 -1.21 8.97 -2.19
C SER A 148 -2.52 8.21 -2.02
N ARG A 149 -2.54 6.92 -2.42
CA ARG A 149 -3.69 6.01 -2.20
C ARG A 149 -3.81 5.68 -0.72
N GLN A 150 -2.71 5.39 -0.03
CA GLN A 150 -2.68 5.13 1.42
C GLN A 150 -3.18 6.32 2.24
N LEU A 151 -2.76 7.54 1.84
CA LEU A 151 -3.23 8.77 2.46
C LEU A 151 -4.74 8.98 2.24
N TRP A 152 -5.24 8.73 1.02
CA TRP A 152 -6.65 8.84 0.68
C TRP A 152 -7.52 7.76 1.37
N SER A 153 -7.08 6.51 1.39
CA SER A 153 -7.82 5.39 1.96
C SER A 153 -7.92 5.51 3.49
N PHE A 154 -6.86 5.96 4.15
CA PHE A 154 -6.89 6.27 5.58
C PHE A 154 -7.70 7.53 5.92
N ALA A 155 -7.73 8.53 5.03
CA ALA A 155 -8.60 9.69 5.17
C ALA A 155 -10.09 9.36 4.99
N ARG A 156 -10.43 8.49 4.03
CA ARG A 156 -11.79 7.96 3.79
C ARG A 156 -12.37 7.37 5.07
N ASP A 157 -11.56 6.57 5.77
CA ASP A 157 -11.91 5.87 7.01
C ASP A 157 -11.82 6.78 8.26
N GLN A 158 -11.75 8.12 8.07
CA GLN A 158 -11.66 9.17 9.11
C GLN A 158 -10.44 9.05 10.04
N GLY A 159 -9.34 8.47 9.56
CA GLY A 159 -8.11 8.27 10.33
C GLY A 159 -7.23 9.51 10.50
N LEU A 160 -7.48 10.61 9.79
CA LEU A 160 -6.56 11.77 9.64
C LEU A 160 -7.16 13.14 10.00
N PRO A 161 -6.33 14.10 10.46
CA PRO A 161 -6.72 15.51 10.53
C PRO A 161 -7.03 16.00 9.12
N PHE A 162 -8.11 16.78 8.99
CA PHE A 162 -8.62 17.24 7.68
C PHE A 162 -8.92 16.07 6.71
N SER A 163 -9.40 14.95 7.22
CA SER A 163 -9.87 13.79 6.46
C SER A 163 -10.71 14.16 5.22
N SER A 164 -11.59 15.15 5.34
CA SER A 164 -12.42 15.68 4.24
C SER A 164 -11.62 16.28 3.07
N PHE A 165 -10.44 16.86 3.32
CA PHE A 165 -9.56 17.40 2.29
C PHE A 165 -8.83 16.27 1.54
N PHE A 166 -8.30 15.29 2.27
CA PHE A 166 -7.55 14.17 1.70
C PHE A 166 -8.44 13.12 1.02
N ALA A 167 -9.66 12.90 1.53
CA ALA A 167 -10.64 11.98 0.95
C ALA A 167 -11.38 12.56 -0.27
N TYR A 168 -11.29 13.88 -0.51
CA TYR A 168 -11.98 14.53 -1.62
C TYR A 168 -11.42 14.10 -2.99
N VAL A 169 -12.33 13.73 -3.90
CA VAL A 169 -12.04 13.41 -5.29
C VAL A 169 -12.91 14.30 -6.17
N THR A 170 -12.29 15.01 -7.10
CA THR A 170 -12.99 15.93 -8.02
C THR A 170 -13.93 15.17 -8.95
N PRO A 171 -15.20 15.58 -9.12
CA PRO A 171 -16.11 14.95 -10.06
C PRO A 171 -15.53 14.86 -11.49
N GLY A 172 -15.54 13.65 -12.07
CA GLY A 172 -14.95 13.36 -13.38
C GLY A 172 -13.47 12.96 -13.36
N TRP A 173 -12.80 13.01 -12.20
CA TRP A 173 -11.43 12.53 -12.03
C TRP A 173 -11.44 11.24 -11.20
N ASN A 174 -10.63 10.25 -11.59
CA ASN A 174 -10.50 8.98 -10.86
C ASN A 174 -9.30 8.96 -9.90
N ILE A 175 -8.76 10.14 -9.53
CA ILE A 175 -7.55 10.28 -8.71
C ILE A 175 -7.75 11.31 -7.57
N PRO A 176 -7.27 11.02 -6.34
CA PRO A 176 -7.37 11.94 -5.21
C PRO A 176 -6.26 13.01 -5.29
N LEU A 177 -6.45 14.01 -6.15
CA LEU A 177 -5.43 15.02 -6.49
C LEU A 177 -4.82 15.70 -5.25
N ASN A 178 -5.63 16.01 -4.24
CA ASN A 178 -5.16 16.62 -2.98
C ASN A 178 -4.12 15.74 -2.27
N SER A 179 -4.38 14.44 -2.17
CA SER A 179 -3.47 13.47 -1.55
C SER A 179 -2.22 13.26 -2.40
N VAL A 180 -2.34 13.21 -3.74
CA VAL A 180 -1.18 13.15 -4.66
C VAL A 180 -0.26 14.35 -4.48
N LEU A 181 -0.81 15.56 -4.47
CA LEU A 181 -0.04 16.80 -4.32
C LEU A 181 0.67 16.87 -2.97
N VAL A 182 -0.01 16.51 -1.86
CA VAL A 182 0.63 16.51 -0.54
C VAL A 182 1.72 15.44 -0.44
N SER A 183 1.49 14.21 -0.92
CA SER A 183 2.53 13.17 -0.96
C SER A 183 3.75 13.61 -1.78
N LEU A 184 3.55 14.28 -2.93
CA LEU A 184 4.63 14.80 -3.77
C LEU A 184 5.40 15.92 -3.06
N VAL A 185 4.72 16.91 -2.48
CA VAL A 185 5.35 18.03 -1.77
C VAL A 185 6.15 17.54 -0.56
N VAL A 186 5.60 16.63 0.24
CA VAL A 186 6.31 16.04 1.40
C VAL A 186 7.54 15.26 0.95
N THR A 187 7.43 14.44 -0.11
CA THR A 187 8.56 13.69 -0.67
C THR A 187 9.64 14.62 -1.22
N ALA A 188 9.26 15.72 -1.88
CA ALA A 188 10.20 16.72 -2.36
C ALA A 188 10.94 17.41 -1.19
N LEU A 189 10.22 17.83 -0.14
CA LEU A 189 10.79 18.46 1.05
C LEU A 189 11.75 17.51 1.81
N LEU A 190 11.41 16.22 1.93
CA LEU A 190 12.31 15.21 2.47
C LEU A 190 13.56 15.02 1.59
N SER A 191 13.41 15.13 0.27
CA SER A 191 14.54 15.04 -0.67
C SER A 191 15.51 16.21 -0.54
N LEU A 192 15.03 17.40 -0.15
CA LEU A 192 15.87 18.59 0.10
C LEU A 192 16.82 18.41 1.30
N ILE A 193 16.55 17.47 2.23
CA ILE A 193 17.44 17.16 3.36
C ILE A 193 18.84 16.77 2.88
N ASN A 194 18.94 16.13 1.70
CA ASN A 194 20.18 15.73 1.07
C ASN A 194 21.16 16.91 0.83
N ILE A 195 20.64 18.12 0.62
CA ILE A 195 21.46 19.32 0.41
C ILE A 195 22.15 19.76 1.72
N GLY A 196 21.48 19.56 2.86
CA GLY A 196 21.98 20.00 4.16
C GLY A 196 22.81 18.95 4.91
N SER A 197 22.40 17.67 4.90
CA SER A 197 23.09 16.63 5.66
C SER A 197 22.76 15.21 5.19
N ASN A 198 23.77 14.50 4.68
CA ASN A 198 23.73 13.06 4.42
C ASN A 198 23.41 12.25 5.69
N LEU A 199 23.86 12.70 6.87
CA LEU A 199 23.57 12.04 8.15
C LEU A 199 22.06 12.10 8.47
N ALA A 200 21.44 13.26 8.26
CA ALA A 200 20.01 13.43 8.48
C ALA A 200 19.18 12.61 7.49
N LEU A 201 19.58 12.57 6.20
CA LEU A 201 18.93 11.73 5.20
C LEU A 201 19.04 10.23 5.56
N ASN A 202 20.22 9.76 5.93
CA ASN A 202 20.44 8.38 6.34
C ASN A 202 19.61 8.00 7.58
N ALA A 203 19.45 8.91 8.56
CA ALA A 203 18.58 8.68 9.71
C ALA A 203 17.10 8.54 9.31
N VAL A 204 16.61 9.33 8.35
CA VAL A 204 15.25 9.21 7.80
C VAL A 204 15.08 7.91 7.02
N ILE A 205 16.06 7.48 6.23
CA ILE A 205 16.03 6.19 5.51
C ILE A 205 16.03 5.01 6.50
N SER A 206 16.83 5.06 7.57
CA SER A 206 16.79 4.06 8.64
C SER A 206 15.44 4.04 9.36
N LEU A 207 14.81 5.20 9.56
CA LEU A 207 13.48 5.31 10.15
C LEU A 207 12.38 4.64 9.30
N THR A 208 12.41 4.76 7.97
CA THR A 208 11.38 4.11 7.12
C THR A 208 11.47 2.60 7.19
N ILE A 209 12.68 2.03 7.14
CA ILE A 209 12.93 0.58 7.31
C ILE A 209 12.43 0.11 8.68
N THR A 210 12.82 0.80 9.74
CA THR A 210 12.40 0.50 11.12
C THR A 210 10.88 0.52 11.27
N SER A 211 10.22 1.52 10.69
CA SER A 211 8.76 1.69 10.74
C SER A 211 8.02 0.61 9.94
N LEU A 212 8.57 0.20 8.79
CA LEU A 212 8.04 -0.92 8.01
C LEU A 212 8.15 -2.24 8.80
N MET A 213 9.29 -2.51 9.44
CA MET A 213 9.47 -3.70 10.28
C MET A 213 8.49 -3.71 11.46
N SER A 214 8.26 -2.58 12.12
CA SER A 214 7.31 -2.50 13.23
C SER A 214 5.86 -2.69 12.77
N ALA A 215 5.48 -2.18 11.59
CA ALA A 215 4.17 -2.42 10.99
C ALA A 215 3.92 -3.91 10.70
N TYR A 216 4.93 -4.64 10.21
CA TYR A 216 4.84 -6.10 10.04
C TYR A 216 4.75 -6.84 11.38
N ILE A 217 5.57 -6.48 12.36
CA ILE A 217 5.54 -7.08 13.72
C ILE A 217 4.17 -6.89 14.37
N LEU A 218 3.61 -5.68 14.31
CA LEU A 218 2.27 -5.38 14.84
C LEU A 218 1.18 -6.18 14.11
N SER A 219 1.21 -6.21 12.77
CA SER A 219 0.21 -6.92 11.97
C SER A 219 0.22 -8.44 12.21
N ILE A 220 1.40 -9.06 12.19
CA ILE A 220 1.56 -10.50 12.44
C ILE A 220 1.27 -10.82 13.91
N GLY A 221 1.69 -9.95 14.84
CA GLY A 221 1.43 -10.04 16.27
C GLY A 221 -0.06 -10.04 16.60
N CYS A 222 -0.84 -9.13 16.02
CA CYS A 222 -2.30 -9.10 16.16
C CYS A 222 -2.96 -10.40 15.67
N VAL A 223 -2.54 -10.94 14.51
CA VAL A 223 -3.09 -12.21 13.99
C VAL A 223 -2.66 -13.40 14.86
N LEU A 224 -1.44 -13.41 15.39
CA LEU A 224 -0.98 -14.46 16.31
C LEU A 224 -1.72 -14.39 17.64
N LEU A 225 -1.92 -13.19 18.21
CA LEU A 225 -2.64 -13.00 19.47
C LEU A 225 -4.09 -13.52 19.36
N LYS A 226 -4.78 -13.23 18.25
CA LYS A 226 -6.12 -13.80 18.00
C LYS A 226 -6.11 -15.33 17.93
N ARG A 227 -5.09 -15.93 17.30
CA ARG A 227 -4.92 -17.39 17.25
C ARG A 227 -4.66 -17.99 18.64
N LEU A 228 -3.80 -17.37 19.44
CA LEU A 228 -3.50 -17.79 20.81
C LEU A 228 -4.72 -17.70 21.74
N ARG A 229 -5.60 -16.71 21.53
CA ARG A 229 -6.87 -16.55 22.25
C ARG A 229 -8.02 -17.44 21.74
N GLY A 230 -7.82 -18.21 20.67
CA GLY A 230 -8.88 -18.99 20.03
C GLY A 230 -9.95 -18.14 19.33
N GLU A 231 -9.70 -16.85 19.08
CA GLU A 231 -10.64 -15.96 18.38
C GLU A 231 -10.81 -16.40 16.92
N LYS A 232 -12.05 -16.49 16.44
CA LYS A 232 -12.35 -16.81 15.04
C LYS A 232 -11.79 -15.72 14.12
N LEU A 233 -10.92 -16.11 13.20
CA LEU A 233 -10.43 -15.24 12.13
C LEU A 233 -11.49 -15.13 11.02
N PRO A 234 -11.50 -14.03 10.22
CA PRO A 234 -12.40 -13.89 9.08
C PRO A 234 -12.29 -15.07 8.09
N PRO A 235 -13.39 -15.44 7.41
CA PRO A 235 -13.40 -16.52 6.44
C PRO A 235 -12.39 -16.26 5.32
N ARG A 236 -11.65 -17.30 4.91
CA ARG A 236 -10.58 -17.21 3.92
C ARG A 236 -10.70 -18.34 2.91
N ARG A 237 -10.63 -17.99 1.62
CA ARG A 237 -10.57 -18.96 0.51
C ARG A 237 -9.18 -19.62 0.43
N TRP A 238 -8.12 -18.86 0.65
CA TRP A 238 -6.74 -19.38 0.71
C TRP A 238 -6.20 -19.39 2.15
N SER A 239 -5.62 -20.52 2.56
CA SER A 239 -5.09 -20.71 3.91
C SER A 239 -3.95 -21.74 3.94
N LEU A 240 -2.89 -21.42 4.69
CA LEU A 240 -1.79 -22.36 5.01
C LEU A 240 -2.17 -23.39 6.09
N GLY A 241 -3.44 -23.43 6.50
CA GLY A 241 -3.98 -24.39 7.46
C GLY A 241 -3.20 -24.39 8.78
N ARG A 242 -2.79 -25.58 9.22
CA ARG A 242 -2.10 -25.83 10.50
C ARG A 242 -0.73 -25.14 10.58
N PHE A 243 -0.04 -24.96 9.45
CA PHE A 243 1.27 -24.30 9.42
C PHE A 243 1.21 -22.80 9.70
N GLY A 244 0.04 -22.17 9.54
CA GLY A 244 -0.10 -20.72 9.70
C GLY A 244 0.31 -20.20 11.08
N MET A 245 0.14 -20.98 12.16
CA MET A 245 0.59 -20.56 13.50
C MET A 245 2.12 -20.61 13.63
N GLY A 246 2.75 -21.69 13.19
CA GLY A 246 4.21 -21.83 13.18
C GLY A 246 4.89 -20.76 12.32
N ILE A 247 4.32 -20.45 11.15
CA ILE A 247 4.81 -19.38 10.26
C ILE A 247 4.75 -18.02 10.97
N ASN A 248 3.61 -17.66 11.60
CA ASN A 248 3.51 -16.39 12.34
C ASN A 248 4.58 -16.28 13.45
N ILE A 249 4.82 -17.36 14.20
CA ILE A 249 5.83 -17.39 15.27
C ILE A 249 7.23 -17.25 14.69
N ALA A 250 7.56 -18.01 13.64
CA ALA A 250 8.86 -17.93 12.96
C ALA A 250 9.12 -16.55 12.35
N SER A 251 8.10 -15.93 11.72
CA SER A 251 8.20 -14.56 11.18
C SER A 251 8.47 -13.54 12.29
N LEU A 252 7.82 -13.62 13.45
CA LEU A 252 8.11 -12.71 14.57
C LEU A 252 9.49 -12.97 15.18
N ALA A 253 9.88 -14.24 15.34
CA ALA A 253 11.22 -14.61 15.83
C ALA A 253 12.35 -14.14 14.90
N PHE A 254 12.09 -14.02 13.59
CA PHE A 254 13.04 -13.49 12.60
C PHE A 254 13.01 -11.95 12.53
N LEU A 255 11.82 -11.33 12.51
CA LEU A 255 11.67 -9.89 12.39
C LEU A 255 12.08 -9.13 13.66
N PHE A 256 11.87 -9.69 14.85
CA PHE A 256 12.15 -8.97 16.11
C PHE A 256 13.65 -8.67 16.32
N PRO A 257 14.60 -9.62 16.10
CA PRO A 257 16.03 -9.29 16.10
C PRO A 257 16.41 -8.26 15.04
N ILE A 258 15.86 -8.38 13.81
CA ILE A 258 16.14 -7.42 12.72
C ILE A 258 15.67 -6.01 13.10
N PHE A 259 14.48 -5.90 13.70
CA PHE A 259 13.96 -4.63 14.21
C PHE A 259 14.86 -4.04 15.31
N VAL A 260 15.32 -4.83 16.27
CA VAL A 260 16.27 -4.36 17.30
C VAL A 260 17.59 -3.90 16.67
N PHE A 261 18.19 -4.69 15.78
CA PHE A 261 19.43 -4.32 15.09
C PHE A 261 19.27 -3.15 14.10
N SER A 262 18.06 -2.85 13.62
CA SER A 262 17.81 -1.70 12.73
C SER A 262 18.09 -0.34 13.39
N PHE A 263 18.11 -0.29 14.73
CA PHE A 263 18.51 0.89 15.51
C PHE A 263 20.02 0.97 15.78
N PHE A 264 20.79 -0.08 15.51
CA PHE A 264 22.21 -0.13 15.83
C PHE A 264 23.04 0.55 14.73
N PRO A 265 24.20 1.14 15.07
CA PRO A 265 25.15 1.65 14.09
C PRO A 265 25.94 0.50 13.41
N LEU A 266 26.41 0.76 12.19
CA LEU A 266 27.22 -0.22 11.42
C LEU A 266 28.66 -0.39 11.96
N THR A 267 29.13 0.53 12.80
CA THR A 267 30.49 0.51 13.36
C THR A 267 30.49 0.30 14.86
N LYS A 268 31.46 -0.48 15.37
CA LYS A 268 31.64 -0.73 16.82
C LYS A 268 31.97 0.55 17.60
N THR A 269 32.73 1.46 17.00
CA THR A 269 33.03 2.79 17.55
C THR A 269 31.91 3.74 17.16
N VAL A 270 31.20 4.25 18.17
CA VAL A 270 30.08 5.17 18.00
C VAL A 270 30.54 6.58 18.31
N ASP A 271 30.33 7.47 17.34
CA ASP A 271 30.48 8.91 17.44
C ASP A 271 29.20 9.58 16.90
N ALA A 272 29.02 10.88 17.11
CA ALA A 272 27.83 11.63 16.65
C ALA A 272 27.57 11.46 15.14
N HIS A 273 28.62 11.26 14.34
CA HIS A 273 28.55 11.03 12.90
C HIS A 273 28.31 9.57 12.48
N SER A 274 28.59 8.58 13.33
CA SER A 274 28.38 7.15 13.02
C SER A 274 27.18 6.53 13.74
N MET A 275 26.59 7.22 14.71
CA MET A 275 25.38 6.79 15.40
C MET A 275 24.17 6.75 14.46
N ASN A 276 23.37 5.70 14.59
CA ASN A 276 22.08 5.60 13.90
C ASN A 276 21.01 6.38 14.69
N TRP A 277 20.70 7.59 14.23
CA TRP A 277 19.75 8.49 14.88
C TRP A 277 18.26 8.13 14.69
N SER A 278 17.95 7.03 13.98
CA SER A 278 16.57 6.57 13.76
C SER A 278 15.78 6.36 15.05
N VAL A 279 16.42 5.89 16.13
CA VAL A 279 15.77 5.68 17.44
C VAL A 279 15.18 6.97 18.02
N VAL A 280 15.88 8.10 17.83
CA VAL A 280 15.47 9.42 18.33
C VAL A 280 14.30 9.98 17.50
N MET A 281 14.18 9.59 16.23
CA MET A 281 13.03 9.96 15.38
C MET A 281 11.83 9.01 15.58
N TYR A 282 12.09 7.72 15.82
CA TYR A 282 11.07 6.68 15.92
C TYR A 282 10.24 6.77 17.20
N LEU A 283 10.87 7.01 18.35
CA LEU A 283 10.14 7.10 19.63
C LEU A 283 9.13 8.25 19.67
N PRO A 284 9.45 9.49 19.25
CA PRO A 284 8.47 10.57 19.10
C PRO A 284 7.40 10.28 18.05
N MET A 285 7.75 9.64 16.92
CA MET A 285 6.78 9.27 15.88
C MET A 285 5.71 8.31 16.43
N VAL A 286 6.13 7.23 17.10
CA VAL A 286 5.21 6.26 17.74
C VAL A 286 4.44 6.91 18.90
N GLY A 287 5.10 7.76 19.70
CA GLY A 287 4.48 8.51 20.77
C GLY A 287 3.36 9.42 20.25
N PHE A 288 3.64 10.22 19.23
CA PHE A 288 2.65 11.08 18.57
C PHE A 288 1.48 10.28 18.00
N ALA A 289 1.74 9.19 17.26
CA ALA A 289 0.69 8.33 16.72
C ALA A 289 -0.19 7.70 17.82
N SER A 290 0.42 7.30 18.95
CA SER A 290 -0.30 6.71 20.09
C SER A 290 -1.17 7.74 20.82
N VAL A 291 -0.63 8.93 21.05
CA VAL A 291 -1.35 10.09 21.64
C VAL A 291 -2.52 10.48 20.74
N TYR A 292 -2.27 10.66 19.45
CA TYR A 292 -3.27 10.98 18.43
C TYR A 292 -4.41 9.94 18.40
N TYR A 293 -4.08 8.65 18.41
CA TYR A 293 -5.07 7.58 18.47
C TYR A 293 -5.87 7.59 19.77
N TYR A 294 -5.22 7.80 20.91
CA TYR A 294 -5.88 7.80 22.22
C TYR A 294 -6.84 8.99 22.42
N PHE A 295 -6.45 10.19 21.99
CA PHE A 295 -7.27 11.39 22.18
C PHE A 295 -8.34 11.59 21.12
N TRP A 296 -8.10 11.16 19.87
CA TRP A 296 -9.03 11.44 18.77
C TRP A 296 -9.37 10.22 17.92
N GLY A 297 -8.36 9.44 17.51
CA GLY A 297 -8.56 8.28 16.64
C GLY A 297 -9.60 7.28 17.15
N ARG A 298 -9.58 6.92 18.45
CA ARG A 298 -10.53 5.98 19.06
C ARG A 298 -12.00 6.42 19.04
N TYR A 299 -12.29 7.68 18.73
CA TYR A 299 -13.64 8.24 18.72
C TYR A 299 -14.20 8.45 17.30
N GLN A 300 -13.33 8.72 16.32
CA GLN A 300 -13.73 9.01 14.94
C GLN A 300 -13.41 7.88 13.95
N PHE A 301 -12.42 7.03 14.24
CA PHE A 301 -12.02 5.96 13.35
C PHE A 301 -13.06 4.83 13.36
N ILE A 302 -13.74 4.65 12.22
CA ILE A 302 -14.69 3.55 12.02
C ILE A 302 -13.96 2.42 11.33
N ALA A 303 -13.67 1.34 12.07
CA ALA A 303 -13.04 0.16 11.51
C ALA A 303 -13.91 -0.44 10.38
N PRO A 304 -13.38 -0.72 9.18
CA PRO A 304 -14.14 -1.17 8.02
C PRO A 304 -15.09 -2.36 8.22
N VAL A 305 -14.72 -3.31 9.10
CA VAL A 305 -15.54 -4.48 9.44
C VAL A 305 -16.85 -4.07 10.15
N ALA A 306 -16.90 -2.91 10.80
CA ALA A 306 -18.12 -2.38 11.41
C ALA A 306 -19.12 -1.84 10.35
N LEU A 307 -18.62 -1.28 9.24
CA LEU A 307 -19.46 -0.81 8.14
C LEU A 307 -20.14 -1.98 7.42
N VAL A 308 -19.36 -3.01 7.04
CA VAL A 308 -19.89 -4.20 6.34
C VAL A 308 -20.95 -4.94 7.16
N LYS A 309 -20.85 -4.96 8.50
CA LYS A 309 -21.91 -5.52 9.34
C LYS A 309 -23.17 -4.66 9.35
N ARG A 310 -23.02 -3.34 9.56
CA ARG A 310 -24.15 -2.41 9.65
C ARG A 310 -25.00 -2.42 8.37
N ASP A 311 -24.36 -2.57 7.22
CA ASP A 311 -25.06 -2.62 5.92
C ASP A 311 -25.74 -3.98 5.65
N ILE A 312 -25.40 -5.05 6.39
CA ILE A 312 -26.15 -6.32 6.38
C ILE A 312 -27.35 -6.19 7.32
N ASP A 313 -27.12 -5.75 8.56
CA ASP A 313 -28.17 -5.60 9.58
C ASP A 313 -29.30 -4.65 9.12
N LEU A 314 -29.00 -3.66 8.26
CA LEU A 314 -29.98 -2.73 7.67
C LEU A 314 -30.74 -3.27 6.42
N ASN A 315 -30.30 -4.37 5.81
CA ASN A 315 -31.03 -5.03 4.71
C ASN A 315 -31.87 -6.23 5.19
N ASP A 316 -31.65 -6.69 6.43
CA ASP A 316 -32.41 -7.77 7.09
C ASP A 316 -33.58 -7.23 7.96
N MET A 317 -33.86 -5.92 7.91
CA MET A 317 -34.97 -5.22 8.60
C MET A 317 -35.95 -4.58 7.61
#